data_AF-A0A9D8DLM8-F1
#
_entry.id   AF-A0A9D8DLM8-F1
#
_cell.length_a   1.000
_cell.length_b   1.000
_cell.length_c   1.000
_cell.angle_alpha   90.00
_cell.angle_beta   90.00
_cell.angle_gamma   90.00
#
_symmetry.space_group_name_H-M   'P 1'
#
loop_
_entity.id
_entity.type
_entity.pdbx_description
1 polymer ?
#
loop_
_entity_poly.entity_id
_entity_poly.type
_entity_poly.pdbx_seq_one_letter_code
_entity_poly.pdbx_strand_id
1 'polypeptide(L)'
;MAKTVALDAPFRKGEKVRATTDLPGVPEGTDGRVKLINGVTWTRYWVFFDNGVGLGSLDHRQLVRRGQWDEHLERRSTAAQAPVAPVAPTDDATAGPSDGGGGSKVPDALLERARKRREALGKA
;
A
#
# COMPACT_ATOMS: atom_id res chain seq x y z
N MET A 1 -8.89 5.31 29.78
CA MET A 1 -9.52 4.09 29.23
C MET A 1 -8.91 3.80 27.87
N ALA A 2 -7.93 2.90 27.78
CA ALA A 2 -7.43 2.45 26.47
C ALA A 2 -8.54 1.63 25.81
N LYS A 3 -9.02 2.09 24.65
CA LYS A 3 -10.08 1.40 23.91
C LYS A 3 -9.42 0.23 23.19
N THR A 4 -9.57 -0.99 23.70
CA THR A 4 -9.07 -2.20 23.04
C THR A 4 -9.90 -2.42 21.77
N VAL A 5 -9.35 -2.02 20.64
CA VAL A 5 -9.92 -2.28 19.31
C VAL A 5 -9.25 -3.52 18.75
N ALA A 6 -9.97 -4.42 18.10
CA ALA A 6 -9.34 -5.58 17.48
C ALA A 6 -8.35 -5.15 16.38
N LEU A 7 -7.21 -5.85 16.24
CA LEU A 7 -6.15 -5.55 15.27
C LEU A 7 -6.66 -5.53 13.82
N ASP A 8 -7.63 -6.38 13.52
CA ASP A 8 -8.28 -6.60 12.22
C ASP A 8 -9.47 -5.68 11.97
N ALA A 9 -9.90 -4.89 12.95
CA ALA A 9 -11.00 -3.96 12.77
C ALA A 9 -10.62 -2.84 11.77
N PRO A 10 -11.50 -2.49 10.81
CA PRO A 10 -11.23 -1.45 9.83
C PRO A 10 -10.79 -0.12 10.44
N PHE A 11 -9.89 0.60 9.78
CA PHE A 11 -9.47 1.93 10.21
C PHE A 11 -10.55 2.98 9.97
N ARG A 12 -10.48 4.08 10.71
CA ARG A 12 -11.36 5.24 10.58
C ARG A 12 -10.61 6.40 9.94
N LYS A 13 -11.35 7.29 9.28
CA LYS A 13 -10.80 8.54 8.78
C LYS A 13 -10.22 9.37 9.94
N GLY A 14 -9.00 9.88 9.76
CA GLY A 14 -8.27 10.64 10.77
C GLY A 14 -7.52 9.79 11.79
N GLU A 15 -7.63 8.47 11.73
CA GLU A 15 -6.96 7.57 12.67
C GLU A 15 -5.43 7.58 12.46
N LYS A 16 -4.70 7.49 13.58
CA LYS A 16 -3.24 7.39 13.57
C LYS A 16 -2.82 5.93 13.37
N VAL A 17 -2.03 5.72 12.33
CA VAL A 17 -1.53 4.41 11.93
C VAL A 17 -0.01 4.45 11.81
N ARG A 18 0.60 3.27 11.72
CA ARG A 18 2.03 3.07 11.52
C ARG A 18 2.23 2.04 10.41
N ALA A 19 3.21 2.26 9.53
CA ALA A 19 3.58 1.31 8.48
C ALA A 19 4.20 0.05 9.11
N THR A 20 3.72 -1.13 8.68
CA THR A 20 4.19 -2.44 9.18
C THR A 20 5.26 -3.08 8.30
N THR A 21 5.53 -2.49 7.14
CA THR A 21 6.51 -2.93 6.16
C THR A 21 7.08 -1.72 5.46
N ASP A 22 8.19 -1.89 4.75
CA ASP A 22 8.74 -0.86 3.89
C ASP A 22 7.81 -0.63 2.69
N LEU A 23 7.34 0.59 2.55
CA LEU A 23 6.49 1.05 1.48
C LEU A 23 7.27 2.02 0.59
N PRO A 24 6.84 2.28 -0.66
CA PRO A 24 7.53 3.19 -1.56
C PRO A 24 7.71 4.59 -0.94
N GLY A 25 8.96 4.92 -0.58
CA GLY A 25 9.32 6.18 0.07
C GLY A 25 8.88 6.31 1.53
N VAL A 26 8.40 5.25 2.18
CA VAL A 26 7.95 5.24 3.58
C VAL A 26 8.54 4.01 4.29
N PRO A 27 9.57 4.19 5.13
CA PRO A 27 10.16 3.11 5.90
C PRO A 27 9.15 2.45 6.86
N GLU A 28 9.38 1.18 7.20
CA GLU A 28 8.66 0.49 8.28
C GLU A 28 8.72 1.31 9.58
N GLY A 29 7.62 1.33 10.33
CA GLY A 29 7.53 2.09 11.58
C GLY A 29 7.24 3.59 11.39
N THR A 30 7.08 4.07 10.16
CA THR A 30 6.68 5.47 9.93
C THR A 30 5.23 5.68 10.33
N ASP A 31 5.00 6.68 11.18
CA ASP A 31 3.68 7.10 11.62
C ASP A 31 2.96 7.88 10.50
N GLY A 32 1.63 7.76 10.47
CA GLY A 32 0.80 8.44 9.50
C GLY A 32 -0.65 8.57 9.93
N ARG A 33 -1.45 9.25 9.10
CA ARG A 33 -2.87 9.49 9.34
C ARG A 33 -3.70 9.08 8.13
N VAL A 34 -4.77 8.31 8.39
CA VAL A 34 -5.76 7.95 7.36
C VAL A 34 -6.52 9.20 6.92
N LYS A 35 -6.52 9.50 5.62
CA LYS A 35 -7.23 10.64 5.02
C LYS A 35 -8.50 10.23 4.28
N LEU A 36 -8.44 9.12 3.57
CA LEU A 36 -9.55 8.57 2.81
C LEU A 36 -9.59 7.07 3.00
N ILE A 37 -10.80 6.55 3.02
CA ILE A 37 -11.09 5.12 2.96
C ILE A 37 -11.93 4.96 1.70
N ASN A 38 -11.45 4.14 0.77
CA ASN A 38 -12.15 3.82 -0.47
C ASN A 38 -12.44 2.33 -0.51
N GLY A 39 -13.51 1.93 -1.19
CA GLY A 39 -13.85 0.52 -1.38
C GLY A 39 -15.27 0.17 -0.98
N VAL A 40 -15.93 -0.60 -1.84
CA VAL A 40 -17.23 -1.23 -1.55
C VAL A 40 -17.01 -2.69 -1.18
N THR A 41 -16.28 -3.43 -2.01
CA THR A 41 -15.88 -4.83 -1.74
C THR A 41 -14.51 -4.91 -1.09
N TRP A 42 -13.54 -4.07 -1.52
CA TRP A 42 -12.14 -4.13 -1.07
C TRP A 42 -11.75 -2.78 -0.47
N THR A 43 -11.42 -2.75 0.82
CA THR A 43 -11.07 -1.51 1.52
C THR A 43 -9.63 -1.11 1.26
N ARG A 44 -9.44 0.06 0.65
CA ARG A 44 -8.15 0.73 0.47
C ARG A 44 -8.07 2.01 1.28
N TYR A 45 -6.90 2.23 1.87
CA TYR A 45 -6.60 3.37 2.71
C TYR A 45 -5.68 4.35 1.96
N TRP A 46 -6.05 5.63 1.99
CA TRP A 46 -5.11 6.72 1.74
C TRP A 46 -4.54 7.20 3.05
N VAL A 47 -3.23 7.10 3.20
CA VAL A 47 -2.51 7.53 4.39
C VAL A 47 -1.48 8.58 4.01
N PHE A 48 -1.46 9.66 4.78
CA PHE A 48 -0.40 10.65 4.72
C PHE A 48 0.54 10.36 5.88
N PHE A 49 1.77 10.04 5.56
CA PHE A 49 2.81 9.74 6.53
C PHE A 49 3.53 11.01 6.98
N ASP A 50 4.11 10.96 8.17
CA ASP A 50 4.79 12.10 8.79
C ASP A 50 6.08 12.48 8.03
N ASN A 51 6.61 11.59 7.19
CA ASN A 51 7.71 11.87 6.27
C ASN A 51 7.30 12.69 5.02
N GLY A 52 6.03 13.08 4.91
CA GLY A 52 5.50 13.90 3.82
C GLY A 52 4.98 13.11 2.62
N VAL A 53 5.07 11.78 2.62
CA VAL A 53 4.60 10.94 1.52
C VAL A 53 3.14 10.54 1.75
N GLY A 54 2.31 10.70 0.71
CA GLY A 54 0.93 10.21 0.67
C GLY A 54 0.82 8.94 -0.17
N LEU A 55 0.38 7.84 0.41
CA LEU A 55 0.14 6.58 -0.31
C LEU A 55 -1.33 6.22 -0.30
N GLY A 56 -1.83 5.86 -1.48
CA GLY A 56 -3.25 5.69 -1.72
C GLY A 56 -3.76 4.26 -1.91
N SER A 57 -2.86 3.29 -1.98
CA SER A 57 -3.19 1.90 -2.31
C SER A 57 -2.79 0.96 -1.19
N LEU A 58 -3.08 1.34 0.06
CA LEU A 58 -2.72 0.55 1.22
C LEU A 58 -3.86 -0.34 1.68
N ASP A 59 -3.54 -1.59 1.94
CA ASP A 59 -4.45 -2.57 2.52
C ASP A 59 -4.31 -2.61 4.05
N HIS A 60 -5.28 -3.25 4.71
CA HIS A 60 -5.31 -3.37 6.17
C HIS A 60 -4.05 -4.01 6.74
N ARG A 61 -3.44 -4.95 6.00
CA ARG A 61 -2.26 -5.72 6.43
C ARG A 61 -0.97 -4.89 6.46
N GLN A 62 -0.94 -3.76 5.76
CA GLN A 62 0.24 -2.90 5.64
C GLN A 62 0.30 -1.82 6.73
N LEU A 63 -0.78 -1.70 7.52
CA LEU A 63 -0.96 -0.67 8.51
C LEU A 63 -1.31 -1.30 9.86
N VAL A 64 -0.88 -0.65 10.93
CA VAL A 64 -1.34 -0.99 12.28
C VAL A 64 -1.64 0.29 13.05
N ARG A 65 -2.55 0.21 14.02
CA ARG A 65 -2.79 1.32 14.95
C ARG A 65 -1.52 1.57 15.76
N ARG A 66 -1.20 2.84 15.97
CA ARG A 66 0.02 3.22 16.72
C ARG A 66 0.11 2.59 18.12
N GLY A 67 -1.03 2.40 18.80
CA GLY A 67 -1.09 1.77 20.12
C GLY A 67 -1.04 0.24 20.12
N GLN A 68 -1.01 -0.40 18.95
CA GLN A 68 -1.00 -1.86 18.78
C GLN A 68 0.28 -2.34 18.08
N TRP A 69 1.29 -1.48 18.03
CA TRP A 69 2.56 -1.79 17.39
C TRP A 69 3.24 -3.01 18.03
N ASP A 70 3.28 -3.04 19.37
CA ASP A 70 3.95 -4.12 20.11
C ASP A 70 3.23 -5.46 19.91
N GLU A 71 1.90 -5.48 20.02
CA GLU A 71 1.07 -6.67 19.75
C GLU A 71 1.25 -7.19 18.31
N HIS A 72 1.42 -6.27 17.34
CA HIS A 72 1.70 -6.65 15.96
C HIS A 72 3.08 -7.31 15.81
N LEU A 73 4.10 -6.79 16.47
CA LEU A 73 5.45 -7.38 16.47
C LEU A 73 5.46 -8.77 17.12
N GLU A 74 4.76 -8.94 18.24
CA GLU A 74 4.61 -10.24 18.93
C GLU A 74 3.86 -11.26 18.06
N ARG A 75 2.80 -10.83 17.38
CA ARG A 75 2.07 -11.68 16.43
C ARG A 75 2.96 -12.08 15.26
N ARG A 76 3.74 -11.15 14.71
CA ARG A 76 4.67 -11.40 13.60
C ARG A 76 5.80 -12.34 14.03
N SER A 77 6.34 -12.18 15.22
CA SER A 77 7.39 -13.06 15.76
C SER A 77 6.87 -14.47 16.04
N THR A 78 5.65 -14.60 16.55
CA THR A 78 4.99 -15.90 16.77
C THR A 78 4.69 -16.60 15.45
N ALA A 79 4.17 -15.87 14.46
CA ALA A 79 3.91 -16.41 13.13
C ALA A 79 5.20 -16.83 12.41
N ALA A 80 6.31 -16.10 12.61
CA ALA A 80 7.62 -16.46 12.07
C ALA A 80 8.24 -17.68 12.77
N GLN A 81 7.85 -17.96 14.01
CA GLN A 81 8.30 -19.13 14.79
C GLN A 81 7.44 -20.39 14.55
N ALA A 82 6.35 -20.29 13.78
CA ALA A 82 5.62 -21.48 13.34
C ALA A 82 6.52 -22.28 12.39
N PRO A 83 6.67 -23.60 12.58
CA PRO A 83 7.54 -24.42 11.73
C PRO A 83 7.02 -24.35 10.29
N VAL A 84 7.84 -23.77 9.42
CA VAL A 84 7.64 -23.83 7.97
C VAL A 84 7.70 -25.30 7.56
N ALA A 85 6.54 -25.89 7.28
CA ALA A 85 6.51 -27.18 6.58
C ALA A 85 7.30 -27.00 5.27
N PRO A 86 8.20 -27.92 4.90
CA PRO A 86 9.03 -27.78 3.72
C PRO A 86 8.13 -27.70 2.49
N VAL A 87 8.09 -26.54 1.87
CA VAL A 87 7.56 -26.39 0.51
C VAL A 87 8.54 -27.11 -0.42
N ALA A 88 8.08 -28.20 -1.03
CA ALA A 88 8.85 -28.88 -2.06
C ALA A 88 9.16 -27.88 -3.19
N PRO A 89 10.36 -27.88 -3.77
CA PRO A 89 10.69 -27.00 -4.87
C PRO A 89 9.87 -27.43 -6.09
N THR A 90 8.93 -26.60 -6.51
CA THR A 90 8.34 -26.72 -7.85
C THR A 90 9.25 -25.95 -8.80
N ASP A 91 10.19 -26.66 -9.42
CA ASP A 91 10.83 -26.20 -10.65
C ASP A 91 9.76 -26.10 -11.74
N ASP A 92 9.38 -24.88 -12.10
CA ASP A 92 8.96 -24.61 -13.48
C ASP A 92 9.43 -23.21 -13.88
N ALA A 93 10.27 -23.21 -14.91
CA ALA A 93 10.90 -22.04 -15.46
C ALA A 93 10.04 -21.51 -16.63
N THR A 94 10.13 -20.18 -16.82
CA THR A 94 9.76 -19.40 -18.02
C THR A 94 8.41 -18.67 -18.00
N ALA A 95 8.42 -17.37 -17.67
CA ALA A 95 8.40 -16.29 -18.67
C ALA A 95 8.06 -14.92 -18.05
N GLY A 96 8.89 -13.90 -18.35
CA GLY A 96 8.45 -12.49 -18.44
C GLY A 96 9.25 -11.50 -17.59
N PRO A 97 9.93 -10.50 -18.18
CA PRO A 97 10.59 -9.45 -17.40
C PRO A 97 9.55 -8.62 -16.67
N SER A 98 9.63 -8.59 -15.34
CA SER A 98 8.87 -7.67 -14.51
C SER A 98 9.63 -6.36 -14.38
N ASP A 99 9.31 -5.41 -15.26
CA ASP A 99 9.64 -4.00 -15.05
C ASP A 99 8.74 -3.45 -13.94
N GLY A 100 9.33 -3.36 -12.74
CA GLY A 100 8.81 -2.55 -11.65
C GLY A 100 8.87 -1.08 -12.02
N GLY A 101 7.73 -0.52 -12.41
CA GLY A 101 7.54 0.91 -12.59
C GLY A 101 6.05 1.20 -12.64
N GLY A 102 5.51 1.85 -11.62
CA GLY A 102 4.16 2.42 -11.63
C GLY A 102 4.08 3.58 -12.62
N GLY A 103 4.22 3.29 -13.91
CA GLY A 103 3.90 4.19 -15.01
C GLY A 103 2.54 3.78 -15.54
N SER A 104 1.56 4.68 -15.47
CA SER A 104 0.31 4.53 -16.21
C SER A 104 0.67 4.21 -17.67
N LYS A 105 0.43 2.97 -18.13
CA LYS A 105 0.60 2.61 -19.54
C LYS A 105 -0.50 3.31 -20.31
N VAL A 106 -0.31 4.59 -20.60
CA VAL A 106 -1.22 5.38 -21.43
C VAL A 106 -1.12 4.81 -22.84
N PRO A 107 -2.22 4.28 -23.42
CA PRO A 107 -2.23 3.75 -24.78
C PRO A 107 -1.76 4.81 -25.80
N ASP A 108 -0.97 4.41 -26.80
CA ASP A 108 -0.40 5.33 -27.81
C ASP A 108 -1.45 6.19 -28.53
N ALA A 109 -2.65 5.64 -28.76
CA ALA A 109 -3.76 6.38 -29.35
C ALA A 109 -4.19 7.61 -28.52
N LEU A 110 -4.02 7.56 -27.19
CA LEU A 110 -4.30 8.68 -26.29
C LEU A 110 -3.18 9.72 -26.31
N LEU A 111 -1.92 9.29 -26.45
CA LEU A 111 -0.77 10.20 -26.61
C LEU A 111 -0.84 10.96 -27.93
N GLU A 112 -1.19 10.27 -29.02
CA GLU A 112 -1.38 10.87 -30.35
C GLU A 112 -2.55 11.87 -30.37
N ARG A 113 -3.65 11.54 -29.68
CA ARG A 113 -4.79 12.47 -29.53
C ARG A 113 -4.44 13.69 -28.69
N ALA A 114 -3.63 13.52 -27.64
CA ALA A 114 -3.16 14.63 -26.80
C ALA A 114 -2.19 15.54 -27.55
N ARG A 115 -1.27 14.98 -28.35
CA ARG A 115 -0.34 15.71 -29.20
C ARG A 115 -1.07 16.56 -30.25
N LYS A 116 -1.99 15.95 -31.01
CA LYS A 116 -2.83 16.67 -31.99
C LYS A 116 -3.65 17.81 -31.38
N ARG A 117 -4.19 17.61 -30.18
CA ARG A 117 -4.96 18.66 -29.49
C ARG A 117 -4.08 19.84 -29.08
N ARG A 118 -2.84 19.59 -28.64
CA ARG A 118 -1.88 20.64 -28.30
C ARG A 118 -1.43 21.42 -29.53
N GLU A 119 -1.19 20.75 -30.65
CA GLU A 119 -0.84 21.41 -31.92
C GLU A 119 -1.99 22.27 -32.47
N ALA A 120 -3.24 21.82 -32.32
CA ALA A 120 -4.42 22.61 -32.69
C ALA A 120 -4.62 23.86 -31.81
N LEU A 121 -4.21 23.80 -30.54
CA LEU A 121 -4.32 24.92 -29.59
C LEU A 121 -3.14 25.90 -29.67
N GLY A 122 -2.00 25.50 -30.25
CA GLY A 122 -0.85 26.37 -30.51
C GLY A 122 -0.89 27.08 -31.87
N LYS A 123 -1.92 26.81 -32.69
CA LYS A 123 -2.28 27.58 -33.88
C LYS A 123 -3.46 28.50 -33.53
N ALA A 124 -3.21 29.49 -32.69
CA ALA A 124 -4.07 30.65 -32.47
C ALA A 124 -3.16 31.88 -32.31
#